data_AF-A0A7V8ZFQ4-F1
#
_entry.id   AF-A0A7V8ZFQ4-F1
#
_cell.length_a   1.000
_cell.length_b   1.000
_cell.length_c   1.000
_cell.angle_alpha   90.00
_cell.angle_beta   90.00
_cell.angle_gamma   90.00
#
_symmetry.space_group_name_H-M   'P 1'
#
loop_
_entity.id
_entity.type
_entity.pdbx_description
1 polymer ?
#
loop_
_entity_poly.entity_id
_entity_poly.type
_entity_poly.pdbx_seq_one_letter_code
_entity_poly.pdbx_strand_id
1 'polypeptide(L)'
;MPAEEFTAEQVDAAVELLSDPERLKHAQAVVTHAAPALQRILNEALDEGGYLTATGAAVAQAAGSEPLEDRIVAVRTLLAEETRLGMLVGATVGFELARVLASGPLDTTPTPNQEPDQT
;
A
#
# COMPACT_ATOMS: atom_id res chain seq x y z
N MET A 1 -24.17 2.61 -10.72
CA MET A 1 -23.44 1.87 -11.78
C MET A 1 -22.73 0.72 -11.07
N PRO A 2 -22.89 -0.54 -11.49
CA PRO A 2 -22.10 -1.63 -10.89
C PRO A 2 -20.62 -1.33 -11.14
N ALA A 3 -19.76 -1.60 -10.15
CA ALA A 3 -18.33 -1.48 -10.36
C ALA A 3 -17.93 -2.54 -11.38
N GLU A 4 -17.41 -2.13 -12.54
CA GLU A 4 -16.76 -3.06 -13.46
C GLU A 4 -15.61 -3.72 -12.70
N GLU A 5 -15.76 -5.00 -12.39
CA GLU A 5 -14.66 -5.82 -11.88
C GLU A 5 -13.68 -6.04 -13.04
N PHE A 6 -12.45 -5.56 -12.89
CA PHE A 6 -11.40 -5.76 -13.88
C PHE A 6 -10.97 -7.23 -13.92
N THR A 7 -10.72 -7.78 -15.10
CA THR A 7 -10.18 -9.13 -15.26
C THR A 7 -8.67 -9.17 -14.99
N ALA A 8 -8.13 -10.37 -14.73
CA ALA A 8 -6.69 -10.54 -14.52
C ALA A 8 -5.87 -10.06 -15.72
N GLU A 9 -6.33 -10.32 -16.95
CA GLU A 9 -5.66 -9.87 -18.18
C GLU A 9 -5.64 -8.34 -18.31
N GLN A 10 -6.69 -7.65 -17.85
CA GLN A 10 -6.72 -6.19 -17.82
C GLN A 10 -5.72 -5.62 -16.80
N VAL A 11 -5.56 -6.31 -15.66
CA VAL A 11 -4.55 -5.96 -14.65
C VAL A 11 -3.14 -6.15 -15.21
N ASP A 12 -2.86 -7.27 -15.86
CA ASP A 12 -1.54 -7.53 -16.47
C ASP A 12 -1.19 -6.49 -17.55
N ALA A 13 -2.13 -6.14 -18.42
CA ALA A 13 -1.94 -5.10 -19.44
C ALA A 13 -1.68 -3.72 -18.81
N ALA A 14 -2.35 -3.39 -17.70
CA ALA A 14 -2.09 -2.16 -16.97
C ALA A 14 -0.69 -2.14 -16.33
N VAL A 15 -0.22 -3.28 -15.80
CA VAL A 15 1.14 -3.43 -15.25
C VAL A 15 2.21 -3.21 -16.33
N GLU A 16 1.99 -3.73 -17.53
CA GLU A 16 2.91 -3.50 -18.67
C GLU A 16 3.00 -2.01 -19.02
N LEU A 17 1.88 -1.29 -19.03
CA LEU A 17 1.84 0.15 -19.27
C LEU A 17 2.50 0.97 -18.14
N LEU A 18 2.51 0.47 -16.90
CA LEU A 18 3.19 1.09 -15.75
C LEU A 18 4.70 0.83 -15.74
N SER A 19 5.18 -0.11 -16.56
CA SER A 19 6.62 -0.39 -16.72
C SER A 19 7.35 0.73 -17.46
N ASP A 20 6.62 1.69 -18.05
CA ASP A 20 7.17 2.95 -18.58
C ASP A 20 7.68 3.85 -17.42
N PRO A 21 9.01 4.10 -17.33
CA PRO A 21 9.61 4.85 -16.24
C PRO A 21 9.07 6.29 -16.09
N GLU A 22 8.67 6.93 -17.18
CA GLU A 22 8.19 8.32 -17.15
C GLU A 22 6.74 8.40 -16.66
N ARG A 23 5.91 7.41 -16.98
CA ARG A 23 4.55 7.29 -16.41
C ARG A 23 4.59 7.06 -14.91
N LEU A 24 5.51 6.19 -14.46
CA LEU A 24 5.67 5.91 -13.03
C LEU A 24 6.14 7.15 -12.25
N LYS A 25 7.09 7.93 -12.80
CA LYS A 25 7.53 9.20 -12.20
C LYS A 25 6.39 10.21 -12.07
N HIS A 26 5.56 10.36 -13.10
CA HIS A 26 4.43 11.28 -13.05
C HIS A 26 3.41 10.88 -11.99
N ALA A 27 3.08 9.58 -11.90
CA ALA A 27 2.22 9.05 -10.84
C ALA A 27 2.83 9.27 -9.44
N GLN A 28 4.14 9.04 -9.27
CA GLN A 28 4.83 9.30 -8.00
C GLN A 28 4.77 10.76 -7.57
N ALA A 29 4.92 11.71 -8.51
CA ALA A 29 4.87 13.15 -8.19
C ALA A 29 3.50 13.57 -7.64
N VAL A 30 2.41 13.02 -8.19
CA VAL A 30 1.04 13.28 -7.71
C VAL A 30 0.82 12.71 -6.31
N VAL A 31 1.31 11.49 -6.06
CA VAL A 31 1.12 10.78 -4.78
C VAL A 31 2.02 11.32 -3.67
N THR A 32 3.16 11.93 -4.00
CA THR A 32 4.13 12.46 -3.01
C THR A 32 3.49 13.44 -2.03
N HIS A 33 2.52 14.24 -2.47
CA HIS A 33 1.79 15.17 -1.60
C HIS A 33 0.88 14.47 -0.58
N ALA A 34 0.40 13.27 -0.88
CA ALA A 34 -0.45 12.45 -0.01
C ALA A 34 0.35 11.43 0.84
N ALA A 35 1.66 11.30 0.61
CA ALA A 35 2.51 10.29 1.24
C ALA A 35 2.38 10.22 2.78
N PRO A 36 2.31 11.33 3.53
CA PRO A 36 2.14 11.26 4.99
C PRO A 36 0.78 10.70 5.43
N ALA A 37 -0.29 10.94 4.66
CA ALA A 37 -1.61 10.39 4.96
C ALA A 37 -1.69 8.91 4.58
N LEU A 38 -1.13 8.54 3.43
CA LEU A 38 -1.04 7.14 2.99
C LEU A 38 -0.19 6.30 3.93
N GLN A 39 0.90 6.85 4.49
CA GLN A 39 1.71 6.16 5.48
C GLN A 39 0.92 5.84 6.76
N ARG A 40 0.00 6.72 7.19
CA ARG A 40 -0.86 6.48 8.36
C ARG A 40 -1.85 5.34 8.09
N ILE A 41 -2.52 5.37 6.94
CA ILE A 41 -3.44 4.31 6.52
C ILE A 41 -2.70 2.98 6.40
N LEU A 42 -1.50 3.00 5.81
CA LEU A 42 -0.65 1.82 5.73
C LEU A 42 -0.34 1.30 7.13
N ASN A 43 0.14 2.14 8.05
CA ASN A 43 0.44 1.72 9.42
C ASN A 43 -0.78 1.16 10.15
N GLU A 44 -1.96 1.76 10.01
CA GLU A 44 -3.22 1.26 10.58
C GLU A 44 -3.60 -0.11 9.99
N ALA A 45 -3.51 -0.27 8.67
CA ALA A 45 -3.73 -1.56 8.02
C ALA A 45 -2.68 -2.61 8.42
N LEU A 46 -1.44 -2.19 8.65
CA LEU A 46 -0.36 -3.04 9.14
C LEU A 46 -0.58 -3.49 10.58
N ASP A 47 -1.06 -2.61 11.44
CA ASP A 47 -1.32 -2.87 12.86
C ASP A 47 -2.62 -3.70 13.07
N GLU A 48 -3.71 -3.38 12.37
CA GLU A 48 -4.99 -4.09 12.50
C GLU A 48 -4.97 -5.50 11.89
N GLY A 49 -4.20 -5.70 10.81
CA GLY A 49 -4.10 -6.97 10.10
C GLY A 49 -2.87 -7.81 10.41
N GLY A 50 -1.94 -7.32 11.24
CA GLY A 50 -0.65 -8.00 11.47
C GLY A 50 0.22 -8.10 10.22
N TYR A 51 0.11 -7.14 9.29
CA TYR A 51 0.81 -7.17 8.01
C TYR A 51 2.31 -6.79 8.11
N LEU A 52 2.84 -6.49 9.30
CA LEU A 52 4.27 -6.75 9.55
C LEU A 52 4.46 -8.27 9.49
N THR A 53 4.73 -8.78 8.30
CA THR A 53 4.59 -10.21 8.00
C THR A 53 5.74 -11.02 8.60
N ALA A 54 6.88 -10.38 8.81
CA ALA A 54 7.97 -10.92 9.60
C ALA A 54 7.72 -10.66 11.08
N THR A 55 7.18 -11.66 11.77
CA THR A 55 7.14 -11.65 13.24
C THR A 55 8.54 -11.45 13.82
N GLY A 56 8.63 -10.86 15.03
CA GLY A 56 9.92 -10.73 15.72
C GLY A 56 10.66 -12.08 15.87
N ALA A 57 9.93 -13.19 15.94
CA ALA A 57 10.48 -14.54 15.93
C ALA A 57 11.11 -14.93 14.57
N ALA A 58 10.47 -14.59 13.45
CA ALA A 58 11.00 -14.84 12.11
C ALA A 58 12.28 -14.03 11.84
N VAL A 59 12.30 -12.76 12.27
CA VAL A 59 13.49 -11.90 12.18
C VAL A 59 14.62 -12.47 13.05
N ALA A 60 14.33 -12.85 14.29
CA ALA A 60 15.32 -13.43 15.19
C ALA A 60 15.88 -14.76 14.65
N GLN A 61 15.03 -15.61 14.06
CA GLN A 61 15.45 -16.86 13.43
C GLN A 61 16.35 -16.63 12.21
N ALA A 62 15.97 -15.72 11.32
CA ALA A 62 16.79 -15.36 10.17
C ALA A 62 18.14 -14.76 10.59
N ALA A 63 18.16 -13.87 11.59
CA ALA A 63 19.37 -13.23 12.08
C ALA A 63 20.31 -14.19 12.84
N GLY A 64 19.73 -15.17 13.55
CA GLY A 64 20.46 -16.18 14.33
C GLY A 64 20.94 -17.38 13.52
N SER A 65 20.61 -17.46 12.22
CA SER A 65 20.99 -18.60 11.39
C SER A 65 22.50 -18.70 11.19
N GLU A 66 23.02 -19.93 11.19
CA GLU A 66 24.42 -20.26 10.93
C GLU A 66 24.50 -21.47 9.99
N PRO A 67 25.51 -21.53 9.10
CA PRO A 67 26.60 -20.56 8.90
C PRO A 67 26.14 -19.23 8.24
N LEU A 68 27.05 -18.29 8.04
CA LEU A 68 26.74 -16.93 7.53
C LEU A 68 26.00 -16.97 6.18
N GLU A 69 26.32 -17.94 5.33
CA GLU A 69 25.70 -18.12 4.02
C GLU A 69 24.19 -18.38 4.15
N ASP A 70 23.80 -19.25 5.09
CA ASP A 70 22.40 -19.60 5.36
C ASP A 70 21.65 -18.41 5.95
N ARG A 71 22.33 -17.60 6.79
CA ARG A 71 21.79 -16.34 7.31
C ARG A 71 21.45 -15.36 6.19
N ILE A 72 22.36 -15.19 5.24
CA ILE A 72 22.15 -14.28 4.10
C ILE A 72 20.95 -14.75 3.27
N VAL A 73 20.82 -16.05 3.04
CA VAL A 73 19.66 -16.62 2.33
C VAL A 73 18.38 -16.36 3.11
N ALA A 74 18.33 -16.67 4.41
CA ALA A 74 17.16 -16.49 5.26
C ALA A 74 16.70 -15.02 5.29
N VAL A 75 17.64 -14.08 5.43
CA VAL A 75 17.33 -12.63 5.41
C VAL A 75 16.81 -12.20 4.04
N ARG A 76 17.40 -12.67 2.94
CA ARG A 76 16.93 -12.34 1.58
C ARG A 76 15.53 -12.87 1.30
N THR A 77 15.24 -14.10 1.73
CA THR A 77 13.90 -14.67 1.62
C THR A 77 12.89 -13.83 2.40
N LEU A 78 13.21 -13.49 3.65
CA LEU A 78 12.35 -12.64 4.47
C LEU A 78 12.09 -11.29 3.81
N LEU A 79 13.13 -10.61 3.31
CA LEU A 79 12.98 -9.34 2.58
C LEU A 79 12.13 -9.48 1.30
N ALA A 80 12.26 -10.59 0.57
CA ALA A 80 11.47 -10.82 -0.63
C ALA A 80 9.97 -10.98 -0.30
N GLU A 81 9.65 -11.71 0.76
CA GLU A 81 8.27 -11.87 1.24
C GLU A 81 7.69 -10.53 1.73
N GLU A 82 8.42 -9.77 2.55
CA GLU A 82 7.98 -8.43 2.99
C GLU A 82 7.74 -7.49 1.81
N THR A 83 8.63 -7.52 0.80
CA THR A 83 8.50 -6.69 -0.40
C THR A 83 7.27 -7.06 -1.20
N ARG A 84 7.01 -8.36 -1.36
CA ARG A 84 5.81 -8.86 -2.07
C ARG A 84 4.53 -8.42 -1.36
N LEU A 85 4.51 -8.50 -0.04
CA LEU A 85 3.34 -8.13 0.77
C LEU A 85 3.13 -6.62 0.77
N GLY A 86 4.20 -5.82 0.90
CA GLY A 86 4.14 -4.37 0.74
C GLY A 86 3.63 -3.94 -0.64
N MET A 87 4.05 -4.64 -1.70
CA MET A 87 3.54 -4.40 -3.06
C MET A 87 2.04 -4.71 -3.18
N LEU A 88 1.58 -5.83 -2.59
CA LEU A 88 0.16 -6.21 -2.62
C LEU A 88 -0.71 -5.19 -1.88
N VAL A 89 -0.29 -4.76 -0.69
CA VAL A 89 -0.99 -3.72 0.08
C VAL A 89 -0.98 -2.40 -0.69
N GLY A 90 0.17 -1.98 -1.21
CA GLY A 90 0.32 -0.75 -1.98
C GLY A 90 -0.57 -0.72 -3.24
N ALA A 91 -0.64 -1.83 -3.98
CA ALA A 91 -1.52 -1.96 -5.14
C ALA A 91 -3.00 -1.90 -4.76
N THR A 92 -3.38 -2.55 -3.66
CA THR A 92 -4.76 -2.54 -3.13
C THR A 92 -5.18 -1.13 -2.75
N VAL A 93 -4.35 -0.42 -1.97
CA VAL A 93 -4.60 0.99 -1.60
C VAL A 93 -4.68 1.87 -2.83
N GLY A 94 -3.79 1.68 -3.81
CA GLY A 94 -3.81 2.42 -5.07
C GLY A 94 -5.09 2.20 -5.88
N PHE A 95 -5.57 0.96 -5.92
CA PHE A 95 -6.81 0.59 -6.62
C PHE A 95 -8.04 1.24 -5.99
N GLU A 96 -8.17 1.17 -4.66
CA GLU A 96 -9.27 1.80 -3.94
C GLU A 96 -9.21 3.33 -4.03
N LEU A 97 -8.02 3.94 -3.96
CA LEU A 97 -7.85 5.38 -4.14
C LEU A 97 -8.33 5.82 -5.53
N ALA A 98 -7.95 5.09 -6.59
CA ALA A 98 -8.39 5.39 -7.94
C ALA A 98 -9.92 5.30 -8.09
N ARG A 99 -10.54 4.28 -7.47
CA ARG A 99 -11.99 4.10 -7.46
C ARG A 99 -12.71 5.25 -6.75
N VAL A 100 -12.20 5.67 -5.59
CA VAL A 100 -12.73 6.80 -4.82
C VAL A 100 -12.66 8.10 -5.65
N LEU A 101 -11.53 8.35 -6.31
CA LEU A 101 -11.34 9.52 -7.18
C LEU A 101 -12.23 9.49 -8.44
N ALA A 102 -12.49 8.31 -9.01
CA ALA A 102 -13.35 8.14 -10.18
C ALA A 102 -14.85 8.28 -9.86
N SER A 103 -15.24 8.12 -8.58
CA SER A 103 -16.64 8.11 -8.15
C SER A 103 -17.29 9.51 -8.05
N GLY A 104 -16.55 10.58 -8.35
CA GLY A 104 -17.06 11.96 -8.40
C GLY A 104 -16.42 12.88 -7.35
N PRO A 105 -16.86 14.15 -7.24
CA PRO A 105 -16.26 15.12 -6.34
C PRO A 105 -16.29 14.60 -4.91
N LEU A 106 -15.11 14.43 -4.31
CA LEU A 106 -15.02 14.28 -2.87
C LEU A 106 -15.51 15.60 -2.26
N ASP A 107 -16.55 15.54 -1.44
CA ASP A 107 -16.95 16.68 -0.62
C ASP A 107 -15.78 17.02 0.30
N THR A 108 -14.92 17.92 -0.15
CA THR A 108 -13.78 18.45 0.60
C THR A 108 -14.20 19.63 1.46
N THR A 109 -15.49 19.95 1.48
CA THR A 109 -16.05 20.98 2.34
C THR A 109 -15.92 20.50 3.79
N PRO A 110 -15.07 21.13 4.63
CA PRO A 110 -15.04 20.80 6.04
C PRO A 110 -16.45 21.07 6.59
N THR A 111 -17.10 20.04 7.13
CA THR A 111 -18.37 20.19 7.85
C THR A 111 -18.16 21.30 8.88
N PRO A 112 -18.88 22.44 8.78
CA PRO A 112 -18.78 23.48 9.79
C PRO A 112 -19.15 22.85 11.12
N ASN A 113 -18.21 22.95 12.07
CA ASN A 113 -18.38 22.52 13.44
C ASN A 113 -19.75 23.01 13.91
N GLN A 114 -20.68 22.11 14.23
CA GLN A 114 -21.96 22.52 14.80
C GLN A 114 -21.63 23.14 16.16
N GLU A 115 -21.66 24.47 16.22
CA GLU A 115 -21.60 25.21 17.48
C GLU A 115 -22.69 24.65 18.39
N PRO A 116 -22.35 24.22 19.62
CA PRO A 116 -23.37 23.78 20.55
C PRO A 116 -24.24 24.97 20.89
N ASP A 117 -25.53 24.82 20.56
CA ASP A 117 -26.63 25.71 20.93
C ASP A 117 -26.57 25.96 22.45
N GLN A 118 -26.06 27.13 22.85
CA GLN A 118 -26.06 27.56 24.24
C GLN A 118 -27.35 28.32 24.50
N THR A 119 -28.28 27.63 25.17
CA THR A 119 -29.50 28.18 25.78
C THR A 119 -29.17 28.95 27.06
#